data_AF-A0A3B8JIX0-F1
#
_entry.id   AF-A0A3B8JIX0-F1
#
_cell.length_a   1.000
_cell.length_b   1.000
_cell.length_c   1.000
_cell.angle_alpha   90.00
_cell.angle_beta   90.00
_cell.angle_gamma   90.00
#
_symmetry.space_group_name_H-M   'P 1'
#
loop_
_entity.id
_entity.type
_entity.pdbx_description
1 polymer ?
#
loop_
_entity_poly.entity_id
_entity_poly.type
_entity_poly.pdbx_seq_one_letter_code
_entity_poly.pdbx_strand_id
1 'polypeptide(L)'
;MSEVRGRGRRGSKSEYRITECPVVDTLTRAIDYGPPEPGDVPALMRELVDWLSSLEAAELPAPIRAGILTHRFLSIHPFNDGNGRTGRLLATAELWRSGYRMRGFFSFDEYFNADRDRYYQNLQM
;
A
#
# COMPACT_ATOMS: atom_id res chain seq x y z
N MET A 1 2.64 -16.23 16.39
CA MET A 1 1.30 -15.60 16.41
C MET A 1 1.40 -14.31 17.22
N SER A 2 1.46 -13.15 16.54
CA SER A 2 1.48 -11.84 17.18
C SER A 2 0.16 -11.14 16.82
N GLU A 3 -0.73 -11.02 17.80
CA GLU A 3 -2.01 -10.28 17.71
C GLU A 3 -1.72 -8.79 17.47
N VAL A 4 -2.09 -8.26 16.30
CA VAL A 4 -2.16 -6.81 16.07
C VAL A 4 -3.45 -6.28 16.72
N ARG A 5 -3.40 -6.04 18.03
CA ARG A 5 -4.47 -5.34 18.77
C ARG A 5 -4.26 -3.83 18.70
N GLY A 6 -4.77 -3.21 17.64
CA GLY A 6 -5.01 -1.77 17.59
C GLY A 6 -6.50 -1.50 17.38
N ARG A 7 -7.18 -0.86 18.34
CA ARG A 7 -8.52 -0.28 18.09
C ARG A 7 -8.37 0.69 16.93
N GLY A 8 -8.97 0.39 15.78
CA GLY A 8 -9.00 1.30 14.64
C GLY A 8 -9.51 2.67 15.10
N ARG A 9 -8.63 3.67 15.05
CA ARG A 9 -8.99 5.07 15.36
C ARG A 9 -10.04 5.51 14.33
N ARG A 10 -11.23 5.90 14.80
CA ARG A 10 -12.22 6.61 13.95
C ARG A 10 -11.85 8.09 13.85
N GLY A 11 -11.87 8.62 12.62
CA GLY A 11 -12.47 9.93 12.33
C GLY A 11 -11.60 11.02 11.70
N SER A 12 -10.27 11.01 11.82
CA SER A 12 -9.42 12.03 11.20
C SER A 12 -8.57 11.42 10.07
N LYS A 13 -8.41 12.17 8.97
CA LYS A 13 -7.43 11.83 7.94
C LYS A 13 -6.06 11.72 8.61
N SER A 14 -5.29 10.69 8.27
CA SER A 14 -3.91 10.62 8.72
C SER A 14 -3.10 11.62 7.91
N GLU A 15 -2.38 12.50 8.61
CA GLU A 15 -1.37 13.35 7.98
C GLU A 15 -0.22 12.48 7.46
N TYR A 16 0.52 13.00 6.49
CA TYR A 16 1.78 12.37 6.10
C TYR A 16 2.74 12.34 7.28
N ARG A 17 3.60 11.31 7.32
CA ARG A 17 4.62 11.20 8.34
C ARG A 17 5.59 12.38 8.25
N ILE A 18 6.00 12.88 9.41
CA ILE A 18 7.02 13.93 9.56
C ILE A 18 8.32 13.39 10.17
N THR A 19 8.33 12.09 10.48
CA THR A 19 9.42 11.34 11.10
C THR A 19 9.78 10.17 10.21
N GLU A 20 11.02 9.70 10.34
CA GLU A 20 11.42 8.44 9.71
C GLU A 20 10.55 7.28 10.21
N CYS A 21 10.11 6.45 9.26
CA CYS A 21 9.28 5.28 9.53
C CYS A 21 9.82 4.09 8.73
N PRO A 22 11.03 3.59 9.06
CA PRO A 22 11.61 2.46 8.36
C PRO A 22 10.70 1.24 8.46
N VAL A 23 10.60 0.48 7.38
CA VAL A 23 9.95 -0.83 7.42
C VAL A 23 10.96 -1.77 8.04
N VAL A 24 10.59 -2.36 9.18
CA VAL A 24 11.48 -3.19 9.97
C VAL A 24 10.96 -4.62 9.96
N ASP A 25 11.86 -5.56 9.69
CA ASP A 25 11.56 -6.98 9.87
C ASP A 25 11.31 -7.23 11.36
N THR A 26 10.19 -7.90 11.67
CA THR A 26 9.74 -8.07 13.06
C THR A 26 10.52 -9.15 13.82
N LEU A 27 11.17 -10.08 13.12
CA LEU A 27 11.97 -11.18 13.67
C LEU A 27 13.42 -10.75 13.90
N THR A 28 14.03 -10.07 12.93
CA THR A 28 15.45 -9.71 12.96
C THR A 28 15.71 -8.28 13.47
N ARG A 29 14.67 -7.44 13.50
CA ARG A 29 14.75 -5.98 13.73
C ARG A 29 15.66 -5.25 12.72
N ALA A 30 16.05 -5.91 11.63
CA ALA A 30 16.76 -5.26 10.54
C ALA A 30 15.80 -4.31 9.81
N ILE A 31 16.34 -3.20 9.31
CA ILE A 31 15.62 -2.33 8.38
C ILE A 31 15.47 -3.14 7.09
N ASP A 32 14.24 -3.55 6.79
CA ASP A 32 13.87 -4.29 5.58
C ASP A 32 13.79 -3.32 4.39
N TYR A 33 13.33 -2.08 4.64
CA TYR A 33 13.32 -1.02 3.63
C TYR A 33 13.40 0.37 4.28
N GLY A 34 14.28 1.21 3.73
CA GLY A 34 14.40 2.63 4.07
C GLY A 34 13.53 3.46 3.12
N PRO A 35 12.32 3.90 3.53
CA PRO A 35 11.48 4.71 2.66
C PRO A 35 12.10 6.10 2.44
N PRO A 36 11.59 6.87 1.46
CA PRO A 36 12.04 8.24 1.18
C PRO A 36 12.01 9.14 2.42
N GLU A 37 12.72 10.26 2.40
CA GLU A 37 12.65 11.20 3.53
C GLU A 37 11.22 11.76 3.68
N PRO A 38 10.76 12.05 4.91
CA PRO A 38 9.45 12.64 5.17
C PRO A 38 9.15 13.89 4.32
N GLY A 39 10.18 14.69 4.02
CA GLY A 39 10.07 15.90 3.19
C GLY A 39 9.67 15.62 1.73
N ASP A 40 10.01 14.45 1.20
CA ASP A 40 9.75 14.06 -0.18
C ASP A 40 8.35 13.45 -0.36
N VAL A 41 7.76 12.92 0.72
CA VAL A 41 6.46 12.23 0.69
C VAL A 41 5.35 13.04 -0.01
N PRO A 42 5.16 14.35 0.25
CA PRO A 42 4.11 15.11 -0.42
C PRO A 42 4.30 15.23 -1.94
N ALA A 43 5.54 15.31 -2.42
CA ALA A 43 5.85 15.38 -3.85
C ALA A 43 5.63 14.01 -4.51
N LEU A 44 6.19 12.95 -3.93
CA LEU A 44 6.05 11.58 -4.43
C LEU A 44 4.59 11.10 -4.47
N MET A 45 3.79 11.45 -3.47
CA MET A 45 2.35 11.13 -3.47
C MET A 45 1.59 11.88 -4.57
N ARG A 46 2.01 13.11 -4.90
CA ARG A 46 1.43 13.87 -6.02
C ARG A 46 1.77 13.21 -7.34
N GLU A 47 3.04 12.87 -7.54
CA GLU A 47 3.51 12.15 -8.73
C GLU A 47 2.78 10.81 -8.92
N LEU A 48 2.52 10.07 -7.83
CA LEU A 48 1.74 8.83 -7.88
C LEU A 48 0.30 9.07 -8.36
N VAL A 49 -0.36 10.13 -7.88
CA VAL A 49 -1.72 10.49 -8.29
C VAL A 49 -1.76 10.99 -9.73
N ASP A 50 -0.76 11.77 -10.13
CA ASP A 50 -0.61 12.28 -11.49
C ASP A 50 -0.38 11.12 -12.47
N TRP A 51 0.50 10.17 -12.13
CA TRP A 51 0.70 8.95 -12.89
C TRP A 51 -0.59 8.14 -13.02
N LEU A 52 -1.34 7.93 -11.93
CA LEU A 52 -2.60 7.18 -11.98
C LEU A 52 -3.64 7.84 -12.91
N SER A 53 -3.55 9.16 -13.09
CA SER A 53 -4.42 9.95 -13.97
C SER A 53 -3.91 10.08 -15.41
N SER A 54 -2.73 9.54 -15.71
CA SER A 54 -2.08 9.65 -17.02
C SER A 54 -2.65 8.67 -18.06
N LEU A 55 -2.42 8.97 -19.35
CA LEU A 55 -2.72 8.06 -20.45
C LEU A 55 -1.89 6.77 -20.36
N GLU A 56 -0.61 6.88 -19.97
CA GLU A 56 0.28 5.73 -19.76
C GLU A 56 -0.34 4.71 -18.79
N ALA A 57 -0.84 5.18 -17.63
CA ALA A 57 -1.51 4.29 -16.69
C ALA A 57 -2.84 3.75 -17.25
N ALA A 58 -3.60 4.56 -17.99
CA ALA A 58 -4.88 4.14 -18.57
C ALA A 58 -4.73 3.00 -19.59
N GLU A 59 -3.61 2.94 -20.33
CA GLU A 59 -3.32 1.88 -21.29
C GLU A 59 -2.94 0.54 -20.65
N LEU A 60 -2.55 0.55 -19.37
CA LEU A 60 -2.20 -0.69 -18.65
C LEU A 60 -3.44 -1.55 -18.37
N PRO A 61 -3.31 -2.89 -18.41
CA PRO A 61 -4.33 -3.77 -17.86
C PRO A 61 -4.58 -3.47 -16.37
N ALA A 62 -5.85 -3.45 -15.95
CA ALA A 62 -6.21 -3.03 -14.60
C ALA A 62 -5.49 -3.78 -13.46
N PRO A 63 -5.27 -5.11 -13.53
CA PRO A 63 -4.50 -5.81 -12.49
C PRO A 63 -3.04 -5.34 -12.40
N ILE A 64 -2.42 -5.01 -13.52
CA ILE A 64 -1.05 -4.50 -13.58
C ILE A 64 -1.01 -3.09 -12.97
N ARG A 65 -1.93 -2.22 -13.36
CA ARG A 65 -2.04 -0.88 -12.79
C ARG A 65 -2.28 -0.90 -11.28
N ALA A 66 -3.17 -1.79 -10.79
CA ALA A 66 -3.42 -1.97 -9.37
C ALA A 66 -2.18 -2.45 -8.60
N GLY A 67 -1.41 -3.36 -9.20
CA GLY A 67 -0.12 -3.83 -8.66
C GLY A 67 0.89 -2.69 -8.53
N ILE A 68 1.10 -1.93 -9.61
CA ILE A 68 2.03 -0.79 -9.62
C ILE A 68 1.60 0.30 -8.63
N LEU A 69 0.31 0.65 -8.60
CA LEU A 69 -0.26 1.62 -7.66
C LEU A 69 0.06 1.24 -6.21
N THR A 70 -0.19 -0.02 -5.87
CA THR A 70 0.01 -0.54 -4.52
C THR A 70 1.48 -0.62 -4.15
N HIS A 71 2.31 -1.10 -5.08
CA HIS A 71 3.75 -1.18 -4.89
C HIS A 71 4.34 0.22 -4.65
N ARG A 72 4.12 1.19 -5.55
CA ARG A 72 4.62 2.57 -5.41
C ARG A 72 4.12 3.23 -4.13
N PHE A 73 2.85 3.06 -3.77
CA PHE A 73 2.31 3.59 -2.52
C PHE A 73 3.04 3.03 -1.29
N LEU A 74 3.32 1.71 -1.27
CA LEU A 74 4.02 1.05 -0.17
C LEU A 74 5.51 1.45 -0.13
N SER A 75 6.14 1.70 -1.28
CA SER A 75 7.50 2.24 -1.39
C SER A 75 7.62 3.66 -0.84
N ILE A 76 6.60 4.51 -1.03
CA ILE A 76 6.58 5.88 -0.47
C ILE A 76 6.37 5.83 1.06
N HIS A 77 5.55 4.88 1.52
CA HIS A 77 5.20 4.68 2.93
C HIS A 77 4.72 5.98 3.62
N PRO A 78 3.64 6.62 3.13
CA PRO A 78 3.33 8.01 3.45
C PRO A 78 2.82 8.26 4.88
N PHE A 79 2.32 7.24 5.57
CA PHE A 79 1.70 7.39 6.90
C PHE A 79 2.53 6.73 8.01
N ASN A 80 2.30 7.12 9.26
CA ASN A 80 2.94 6.48 10.43
C ASN A 80 2.40 5.07 10.73
N ASP A 81 1.15 4.78 10.35
CA ASP A 81 0.52 3.47 10.45
C ASP A 81 -0.54 3.34 9.34
N GLY A 82 -0.88 2.11 8.98
CA GLY A 82 -1.98 1.80 8.08
C GLY A 82 -1.59 1.67 6.62
N ASN A 83 -0.33 1.88 6.24
CA ASN A 83 0.12 1.79 4.85
C ASN A 83 -0.25 0.45 4.20
N GLY A 84 -0.03 -0.67 4.88
CA GLY A 84 -0.42 -1.99 4.35
C GLY A 84 -1.93 -2.13 4.08
N ARG A 85 -2.78 -1.60 4.98
CA ARG A 85 -4.24 -1.62 4.83
C ARG A 85 -4.68 -0.70 3.69
N THR A 86 -4.11 0.50 3.62
CA THR A 86 -4.40 1.47 2.56
C THR A 86 -3.94 0.95 1.20
N GLY A 87 -2.76 0.35 1.08
CA GLY A 87 -2.26 -0.22 -0.17
C GLY A 87 -3.20 -1.30 -0.72
N ARG A 88 -3.66 -2.24 0.11
CA ARG A 88 -4.63 -3.25 -0.32
C ARG A 88 -5.99 -2.67 -0.70
N LEU A 89 -6.43 -1.64 0.03
CA LEU A 89 -7.64 -0.89 -0.33
C LEU A 89 -7.48 -0.21 -1.69
N LEU A 90 -6.32 0.38 -1.99
CA LEU A 90 -6.04 1.03 -3.28
C LEU A 90 -6.05 0.03 -4.43
N ALA A 91 -5.37 -1.13 -4.30
CA ALA A 91 -5.46 -2.22 -5.28
C ALA A 91 -6.92 -2.61 -5.56
N THR A 92 -7.68 -2.84 -4.49
CA THR A 92 -9.08 -3.25 -4.58
C THR A 92 -9.92 -2.17 -5.25
N ALA A 93 -9.74 -0.90 -4.87
CA ALA A 93 -10.47 0.23 -5.45
C ALA A 93 -10.17 0.39 -6.95
N GLU A 94 -8.92 0.25 -7.36
CA GLU A 94 -8.53 0.40 -8.77
C GLU A 94 -9.12 -0.71 -9.64
N LEU A 95 -9.06 -1.96 -9.18
CA LEU A 95 -9.72 -3.09 -9.84
C LEU A 95 -11.23 -2.87 -9.93
N TRP A 96 -11.84 -2.39 -8.84
CA TRP A 96 -13.28 -2.17 -8.80
C TRP A 96 -13.72 -1.08 -9.79
N ARG A 97 -12.98 0.02 -9.84
CA ARG A 97 -13.20 1.15 -10.75
C ARG A 97 -13.00 0.73 -12.21
N SER A 98 -12.13 -0.24 -12.47
CA SER A 98 -11.84 -0.80 -13.79
C SER A 98 -12.80 -1.92 -14.24
N GLY A 99 -13.90 -2.14 -13.53
CA GLY A 99 -14.91 -3.14 -13.92
C GLY A 99 -14.63 -4.57 -13.42
N TYR A 100 -13.52 -4.80 -12.71
CA TYR A 100 -13.25 -6.05 -11.99
C TYR A 100 -14.04 -6.09 -10.68
N ARG A 101 -15.36 -5.93 -10.81
CA ARG A 101 -16.31 -6.04 -9.72
C ARG A 101 -16.46 -7.53 -9.45
N MET A 102 -15.63 -8.06 -8.55
CA MET A 102 -15.60 -9.47 -8.11
C MET A 102 -16.87 -9.85 -7.31
N ARG A 103 -18.04 -9.55 -7.89
CA ARG A 103 -19.41 -9.72 -7.40
C ARG A 103 -19.68 -9.27 -5.95
N GLY A 104 -18.79 -8.46 -5.37
CA GLY A 104 -18.90 -7.95 -4.00
C GLY A 104 -18.45 -8.93 -2.91
N PHE A 105 -17.87 -10.08 -3.25
CA PHE A 105 -17.56 -11.15 -2.29
C PHE A 105 -16.07 -11.49 -2.16
N PHE A 106 -15.19 -10.94 -2.99
CA PHE A 106 -13.75 -11.18 -2.89
C PHE A 106 -13.02 -10.01 -2.26
N SER A 107 -12.34 -10.29 -1.14
CA SER A 107 -11.31 -9.45 -0.57
C SER A 107 -9.95 -10.10 -0.82
N PHE A 108 -9.02 -9.38 -1.44
CA PHE A 108 -7.65 -9.87 -1.58
C PHE A 108 -6.94 -10.02 -0.24
N ASP A 109 -7.43 -9.37 0.83
CA ASP A 109 -6.90 -9.57 2.18
C ASP A 109 -6.92 -11.05 2.58
N GLU A 110 -7.92 -11.83 2.18
CA GLU A 110 -7.96 -13.27 2.52
C GLU A 110 -6.84 -14.05 1.83
N TYR A 111 -6.60 -13.78 0.54
CA TYR A 111 -5.51 -14.39 -0.20
C TYR A 111 -4.13 -13.98 0.35
N PHE A 112 -3.94 -12.69 0.67
CA PHE A 112 -2.69 -12.21 1.25
C PHE A 112 -2.48 -12.69 2.71
N ASN A 113 -3.56 -12.87 3.47
CA ASN A 113 -3.48 -13.40 4.82
C ASN A 113 -3.21 -14.91 4.85
N ALA A 114 -3.64 -15.66 3.83
CA ALA A 114 -3.41 -17.10 3.73
C ALA A 114 -1.92 -17.45 3.66
N ASP A 115 -1.10 -16.57 3.06
CA ASP A 115 0.35 -16.71 3.00
C ASP A 115 1.03 -15.34 3.08
N ARG A 116 1.11 -14.82 4.32
CA ARG A 116 1.72 -13.52 4.61
C ARG A 116 3.19 -13.47 4.23
N ASP A 117 3.92 -14.56 4.46
CA ASP A 117 5.36 -14.58 4.23
C ASP A 117 5.66 -14.45 2.74
N ARG A 118 4.95 -15.20 1.89
CA ARG A 118 5.05 -15.04 0.43
C ARG A 118 4.63 -13.66 -0.05
N TYR A 119 3.58 -13.08 0.55
CA TYR A 119 3.18 -11.71 0.21
C TYR A 119 4.30 -10.71 0.49
N TYR A 120 4.91 -10.76 1.69
CA TYR A 120 6.02 -9.87 2.04
C TYR A 120 7.27 -10.14 1.19
N GLN A 121 7.62 -11.41 0.90
CA GLN A 121 8.74 -11.75 0.01
C GLN A 121 8.61 -11.14 -1.40
N ASN A 122 7.39 -11.11 -1.96
CA ASN A 122 7.16 -10.49 -3.27
C ASN A 122 7.04 -8.97 -3.18
N LEU A 123 6.91 -8.41 -1.98
CA LEU A 123 6.88 -6.98 -1.73
C LEU A 123 8.26 -6.43 -1.38
N GLN A 124 9.17 -7.26 -0.86
CA GLN A 124 10.53 -6.88 -0.51
C GLN A 124 11.19 -6.16 -1.70
N MET A 125 11.74 -5.00 -1.39
CA MET A 125 12.42 -4.08 -2.30
C MET A 125 13.91 -4.07 -2.00
#